data_AF-A0A3Q1BMK1-F1
#
_entry.id   AF-A0A3Q1BMK1-F1
#
_cell.length_a   1.000
_cell.length_b   1.000
_cell.length_c   1.000
_cell.angle_alpha   90.00
_cell.angle_beta   90.00
_cell.angle_gamma   90.00
#
_symmetry.space_group_name_H-M   'P 1'
#
loop_
_entity.id
_entity.type
_entity.pdbx_description
1 polymer ?
#
loop_
_entity_poly.entity_id
_entity_poly.type
_entity_poly.pdbx_seq_one_letter_code
_entity_poly.pdbx_strand_id
1 'polypeptide(L)'
;MWTLNRDKKIRVAVLLPEELMETVKVIGKDQDGRLMITEFNYNNETYRVINVHCPNIGGERKTFVKELNKWCVNTKNCFIIGDFNMCLSKLDRTNENKYKNDSSRTELINLMGQNNLIDIWRSLKPNKRQKYKSLNIHQN
;
A
#
# COMPACT_ATOMS: atom_id res chain seq x y z
N MET A 1 -9.91 -12.84 2.52
CA MET A 1 -10.09 -13.02 1.06
C MET A 1 -8.72 -12.95 0.38
N TRP A 2 -8.46 -13.77 -0.65
CA TRP A 2 -7.10 -13.95 -1.21
C TRP A 2 -7.10 -13.89 -2.74
N THR A 3 -5.99 -13.45 -3.35
CA THR A 3 -5.76 -13.60 -4.79
C THR A 3 -5.12 -14.97 -5.08
N LEU A 4 -5.86 -15.87 -5.74
CA LEU A 4 -5.36 -17.20 -6.14
C LEU A 4 -4.87 -17.16 -7.58
N ASN A 5 -3.56 -17.07 -7.77
CA ASN A 5 -2.88 -17.46 -9.00
C ASN A 5 -1.69 -18.37 -8.62
N ARG A 6 -1.80 -19.67 -8.93
CA ARG A 6 -0.87 -20.72 -8.47
C ARG A 6 0.55 -20.58 -9.04
N ASP A 7 0.71 -19.82 -10.12
CA ASP A 7 1.99 -19.66 -10.82
C ASP A 7 2.80 -18.43 -10.39
N LYS A 8 2.25 -17.57 -9.51
CA LYS A 8 2.91 -16.33 -9.06
C LYS A 8 3.36 -16.38 -7.60
N LYS A 9 4.62 -15.96 -7.38
CA LYS A 9 5.30 -15.93 -6.06
C LYS A 9 4.86 -14.80 -5.13
N ILE A 10 4.13 -13.80 -5.64
CA ILE A 10 3.73 -12.61 -4.89
C ILE A 10 2.22 -12.62 -4.71
N ARG A 11 1.77 -12.39 -3.47
CA ARG A 11 0.35 -12.34 -3.12
C ARG A 11 0.09 -11.35 -2.00
N VAL A 12 -1.05 -10.68 -2.07
CA VAL A 12 -1.60 -9.85 -1.01
C VAL A 12 -2.89 -10.45 -0.50
N ALA A 13 -3.21 -10.14 0.76
CA ALA A 13 -4.38 -10.67 1.44
C ALA A 13 -4.93 -9.66 2.44
N VAL A 14 -6.24 -9.70 2.64
CA VAL A 14 -6.91 -8.89 3.65
C VAL A 14 -7.71 -9.87 4.51
N LEU A 15 -7.41 -9.84 5.81
CA LEU A 15 -8.12 -10.53 6.86
C LEU A 15 -8.98 -9.50 7.59
N LEU A 16 -10.27 -9.77 7.69
CA LEU A 16 -11.24 -8.92 8.37
C LEU A 16 -11.94 -9.73 9.46
N PRO A 17 -12.39 -9.08 10.54
CA PRO A 17 -13.27 -9.70 11.53
C PRO A 17 -14.54 -10.27 10.87
N GLU A 18 -15.06 -11.36 11.44
CA GLU A 18 -16.23 -12.07 10.92
C GLU A 18 -17.46 -11.16 10.86
N GLU A 19 -17.58 -10.24 11.82
CA GLU A 19 -18.67 -9.28 11.95
C GLU A 19 -18.81 -8.34 10.75
N LEU A 20 -17.72 -8.15 9.98
CA LEU A 20 -17.75 -7.30 8.79
C LEU A 20 -18.14 -8.08 7.53
N MET A 21 -18.07 -9.42 7.57
CA MET A 21 -18.04 -10.28 6.37
C MET A 21 -19.25 -10.11 5.45
N GLU A 22 -20.44 -9.84 5.99
CA GLU A 22 -21.66 -9.63 5.19
C GLU A 22 -21.56 -8.42 4.25
N THR A 23 -20.71 -7.45 4.59
CA THR A 23 -20.57 -6.19 3.84
C THR A 23 -19.35 -6.17 2.95
N VAL A 24 -18.49 -7.18 3.04
CA VAL A 24 -17.19 -7.23 2.36
C VAL A 24 -17.35 -7.46 0.86
N LYS A 25 -16.63 -6.68 0.05
CA LYS A 25 -16.56 -6.84 -1.41
C LYS A 25 -15.12 -6.69 -1.90
N VAL A 26 -14.63 -7.60 -2.75
CA VAL A 26 -13.47 -7.29 -3.61
C VAL A 26 -14.00 -6.45 -4.75
N ILE A 27 -13.49 -5.23 -4.90
CA ILE A 27 -13.85 -4.38 -6.05
C ILE A 27 -12.73 -4.29 -7.10
N GLY A 28 -11.53 -4.77 -6.76
CA GLY A 28 -10.42 -4.81 -7.70
C GLY A 28 -9.29 -5.73 -7.26
N LYS A 29 -8.64 -6.34 -8.23
CA LYS A 29 -7.39 -7.09 -8.08
C LYS A 29 -6.57 -6.95 -9.36
N ASP A 30 -5.25 -6.97 -9.24
CA ASP A 30 -4.39 -7.08 -10.42
C ASP A 30 -4.18 -8.55 -10.81
N GLN A 31 -3.57 -8.76 -11.97
CA GLN A 31 -3.22 -10.09 -12.44
C GLN A 31 -1.95 -10.62 -11.79
N ASP A 32 -1.10 -9.74 -11.25
CA ASP A 32 0.22 -10.07 -10.68
C ASP A 32 0.18 -10.43 -9.20
N GLY A 33 -0.98 -10.29 -8.54
CA GLY A 33 -1.16 -10.57 -7.12
C GLY A 33 -0.57 -9.49 -6.22
N ARG A 34 -0.25 -8.31 -6.77
CA ARG A 34 0.32 -7.16 -6.05
C ARG A 34 -0.73 -6.18 -5.55
N LEU A 35 -1.97 -6.30 -5.99
CA LEU A 35 -3.05 -5.38 -5.63
C LEU A 35 -4.31 -6.14 -5.27
N MET A 36 -4.92 -5.79 -4.14
CA MET A 36 -6.28 -6.17 -3.81
C MET A 36 -7.00 -5.00 -3.15
N ILE A 37 -8.20 -4.71 -3.63
CA ILE A 37 -9.02 -3.60 -3.19
C ILE A 37 -10.30 -4.17 -2.63
N THR A 38 -10.47 -3.94 -1.33
CA THR A 38 -11.59 -4.46 -0.56
C THR A 38 -12.39 -3.30 -0.02
N GLU A 39 -13.71 -3.38 -0.12
CA GLU A 39 -14.63 -2.50 0.60
C GLU A 39 -15.38 -3.27 1.66
N PHE A 40 -15.71 -2.60 2.75
CA PHE A 40 -16.61 -3.09 3.78
C PHE A 40 -17.36 -1.92 4.42
N ASN A 41 -18.49 -2.19 5.05
CA ASN A 41 -19.24 -1.18 5.79
C ASN A 41 -19.01 -1.34 7.29
N TYR A 42 -18.83 -0.23 7.98
CA TYR A 42 -18.73 -0.16 9.42
C TYR A 42 -19.33 1.16 9.91
N ASN A 43 -20.17 1.13 10.94
CA ASN A 43 -20.87 2.32 11.46
C ASN A 43 -21.56 3.17 10.37
N ASN A 44 -22.28 2.51 9.45
CA ASN A 44 -22.98 3.12 8.31
C ASN A 44 -22.10 3.90 7.31
N GLU A 45 -20.78 3.71 7.35
CA GLU A 45 -19.85 4.26 6.37
C GLU A 45 -19.15 3.14 5.60
N THR A 46 -18.84 3.40 4.32
CA THR A 46 -18.02 2.49 3.51
C THR A 46 -16.54 2.83 3.68
N TYR A 47 -15.75 1.79 3.97
CA TYR A 47 -14.30 1.84 4.09
C TYR A 47 -13.68 1.08 2.93
N ARG A 48 -12.61 1.63 2.36
CA ARG A 48 -11.84 1.00 1.29
C ARG A 48 -10.43 0.72 1.76
N VAL A 49 -10.00 -0.53 1.62
CA VAL A 49 -8.63 -0.98 1.86
C VAL A 49 -7.99 -1.35 0.53
N ILE A 50 -6.96 -0.60 0.16
CA ILE A 50 -6.10 -0.84 -1.01
C ILE A 50 -4.83 -1.49 -0.49
N ASN A 51 -4.75 -2.82 -0.55
CA ASN A 51 -3.56 -3.56 -0.13
C ASN A 51 -2.60 -3.75 -1.32
N VAL A 52 -1.37 -3.25 -1.17
CA VAL A 52 -0.36 -3.22 -2.23
C VAL A 52 0.91 -4.00 -1.89
N HIS A 53 1.52 -4.57 -2.91
CA HIS A 53 2.90 -5.01 -2.92
C HIS A 53 3.60 -4.43 -4.16
N CYS A 54 4.05 -3.18 -4.04
CA CYS A 54 4.63 -2.41 -5.12
C CYS A 54 5.87 -3.11 -5.74
N PRO A 55 6.13 -2.93 -7.04
CA PRO A 55 7.34 -3.43 -7.67
C PRO A 55 8.64 -2.94 -7.03
N ASN A 56 9.70 -3.76 -7.10
CA ASN A 56 11.04 -3.39 -6.64
C ASN A 56 11.74 -2.44 -7.62
N ILE A 57 11.42 -2.53 -8.91
CA ILE A 57 11.99 -1.70 -9.97
C ILE A 57 11.31 -0.33 -9.96
N GLY A 58 12.11 0.75 -9.90
CA GLY A 58 11.59 2.10 -9.71
C GLY A 58 10.63 2.59 -10.81
N GLY A 59 10.89 2.24 -12.07
CA GLY A 59 10.00 2.59 -13.19
C GLY A 59 8.64 1.91 -13.09
N GLU A 60 8.63 0.59 -12.88
CA GLU A 60 7.40 -0.19 -12.68
C GLU A 60 6.64 0.30 -11.45
N ARG A 61 7.34 0.56 -10.35
CA ARG A 61 6.76 1.10 -9.13
C ARG A 61 6.12 2.46 -9.34
N LYS A 62 6.75 3.34 -10.12
CA LYS A 62 6.19 4.65 -10.49
C LYS A 62 4.86 4.48 -11.23
N THR A 63 4.81 3.63 -12.25
CA THR A 63 3.58 3.36 -13.02
C THR A 63 2.51 2.75 -12.12
N PHE A 64 2.87 1.77 -11.30
CA PHE A 64 1.95 1.13 -10.35
C PHE A 64 1.31 2.14 -9.40
N VAL A 65 2.08 3.06 -8.81
CA VAL A 65 1.57 4.10 -7.91
C VAL A 65 0.61 5.06 -8.63
N LYS A 66 0.91 5.45 -9.87
CA LYS A 66 0.00 6.30 -10.66
C LYS A 66 -1.36 5.63 -10.87
N GLU A 67 -1.35 4.34 -11.16
CA GLU A 67 -2.57 3.56 -11.39
C GLU A 67 -3.43 3.40 -10.14
N LEU A 68 -2.88 3.61 -8.93
CA LEU A 68 -3.66 3.60 -7.69
C LEU A 68 -4.65 4.76 -7.60
N ASN A 69 -4.41 5.87 -8.30
CA ASN A 69 -5.23 7.08 -8.16
C ASN A 69 -6.71 6.83 -8.46
N LYS A 70 -7.01 6.03 -9.50
CA LYS A 70 -8.40 5.69 -9.87
C LYS A 70 -9.19 5.01 -8.75
N TRP A 71 -8.50 4.42 -7.77
CA TRP A 71 -9.10 3.74 -6.62
C TRP A 71 -9.19 4.61 -5.37
N CYS A 72 -8.51 5.76 -5.36
CA CYS A 72 -8.48 6.68 -4.22
C CYS A 72 -9.52 7.81 -4.36
N VAL A 73 -9.85 8.18 -5.59
CA VAL A 73 -10.77 9.30 -5.89
C VAL A 73 -12.15 9.06 -5.27
N ASN A 74 -12.77 10.14 -4.78
CA ASN A 74 -14.12 10.18 -4.20
C ASN A 74 -14.36 9.19 -3.06
N THR A 75 -13.31 8.78 -2.34
CA THR A 75 -13.40 7.79 -1.27
C THR A 75 -13.05 8.46 0.06
N LYS A 76 -14.05 8.70 0.91
CA LYS A 76 -13.88 9.38 2.20
C LYS A 76 -12.96 8.58 3.14
N ASN A 77 -13.22 7.29 3.30
CA ASN A 77 -12.51 6.41 4.23
C ASN A 77 -11.62 5.43 3.45
N CYS A 78 -10.45 5.89 3.02
CA CYS A 78 -9.51 5.10 2.21
C CYS A 78 -8.23 4.81 2.99
N PHE A 79 -7.85 3.53 3.06
CA PHE A 79 -6.58 3.06 3.60
C PHE A 79 -5.76 2.42 2.49
N ILE A 80 -4.57 2.95 2.24
CA ILE A 80 -3.57 2.29 1.39
C ILE A 80 -2.52 1.66 2.31
N ILE A 81 -2.41 0.33 2.26
CA ILE A 81 -1.56 -0.44 3.16
C ILE A 81 -0.70 -1.42 2.35
N GLY A 82 0.33 -1.95 2.99
CA GLY A 82 1.18 -2.99 2.41
C GLY A 82 2.60 -2.49 2.16
N ASP A 83 3.30 -3.15 1.24
CA ASP A 83 4.70 -2.90 0.96
C ASP A 83 4.86 -2.01 -0.27
N PHE A 84 5.27 -0.77 -0.03
CA PHE A 84 5.51 0.19 -1.11
C PHE A 84 6.89 0.02 -1.75
N ASN A 85 7.79 -0.81 -1.22
CA ASN A 85 9.18 -0.96 -1.69
C ASN A 85 9.92 0.38 -1.89
N MET A 86 9.58 1.38 -1.08
CA MET A 86 10.20 2.70 -1.08
C MET A 86 10.15 3.33 0.31
N CYS A 87 10.99 4.34 0.53
CA CYS A 87 10.93 5.17 1.74
C CYS A 87 10.31 6.52 1.39
N LEU A 88 9.31 6.96 2.15
CA LEU A 88 8.62 8.23 1.91
C LEU A 88 9.41 9.44 2.41
N SER A 89 10.13 9.29 3.54
CA SER A 89 10.96 10.33 4.13
C SER A 89 12.40 9.88 4.38
N LYS A 90 13.30 10.83 4.65
CA LYS A 90 14.69 10.54 5.03
C LYS A 90 14.78 9.80 6.37
N LEU A 91 13.82 10.03 7.28
CA LEU A 91 13.77 9.43 8.62
C LEU A 91 13.41 7.93 8.58
N ASP A 92 12.94 7.43 7.44
CA ASP A 92 12.62 6.01 7.23
C ASP A 92 13.85 5.17 6.85
N ARG A 93 15.06 5.77 6.81
CA ARG A 93 16.30 5.08 6.40
C ARG A 93 17.40 5.08 7.46
N THR A 94 18.34 4.15 7.28
CA THR A 94 19.54 4.00 8.12
C THR A 94 20.76 4.76 7.60
N ASN A 95 20.89 4.95 6.28
CA ASN A 95 22.08 5.53 5.65
C ASN A 95 21.67 6.66 4.68
N GLU A 96 22.13 7.88 4.95
CA GLU A 96 21.75 9.11 4.22
C GLU A 96 22.15 9.06 2.74
N ASN A 97 23.31 8.46 2.42
CA ASN A 97 23.83 8.31 1.05
C ASN A 97 22.97 7.44 0.12
N LYS A 98 21.97 6.73 0.65
CA LYS A 98 21.04 5.89 -0.14
C LYS A 98 19.64 6.48 -0.26
N TYR A 99 19.34 7.65 0.30
CA TYR A 99 18.10 8.36 -0.05
C TYR A 99 18.26 8.95 -1.45
N LYS A 100 18.32 8.07 -2.44
CA LYS A 100 18.44 8.41 -3.85
C LYS A 100 17.13 9.03 -4.33
N ASN A 101 17.24 9.81 -5.40
CA ASN A 101 16.08 10.25 -6.17
C ASN A 101 15.32 9.00 -6.63
N ASP A 102 14.11 8.84 -6.11
CA ASP A 102 13.20 7.78 -6.48
C ASP A 102 11.94 8.46 -7.01
N SER A 103 11.78 8.46 -8.32
CA SER A 103 10.65 9.15 -8.96
C SER A 103 9.30 8.54 -8.58
N SER A 104 9.24 7.28 -8.11
CA SER A 104 7.98 6.71 -7.60
C SER A 104 7.53 7.37 -6.30
N ARG A 105 8.46 7.91 -5.51
CA ARG A 105 8.14 8.67 -4.29
C ARG A 105 7.39 9.95 -4.62
N THR A 106 7.81 10.65 -5.67
CA THR A 106 7.13 11.85 -6.14
C THR A 106 5.69 11.52 -6.54
N GLU A 107 5.47 10.42 -7.25
CA GLU A 107 4.09 10.00 -7.60
C GLU A 107 3.27 9.61 -6.38
N LEU A 108 3.88 9.01 -5.35
CA LEU A 108 3.19 8.71 -4.10
C LEU A 108 2.79 9.99 -3.37
N ILE A 109 3.67 10.99 -3.31
CA ILE A 109 3.37 12.30 -2.73
C ILE A 109 2.24 12.99 -3.51
N ASN A 110 2.26 12.92 -4.84
CA ASN A 110 1.19 13.47 -5.68
C ASN A 110 -0.14 12.77 -5.42
N LEU A 111 -0.15 11.43 -5.38
CA LEU A 111 -1.32 10.62 -5.04
C LEU A 111 -1.88 11.03 -3.67
N MET A 112 -1.01 11.21 -2.67
CA MET A 112 -1.41 11.64 -1.34
C MET A 112 -2.03 13.03 -1.36
N GLY A 113 -1.39 14.00 -2.00
CA GLY A 113 -1.89 15.38 -2.09
C GLY A 113 -3.22 15.50 -2.84
N GLN A 114 -3.40 14.73 -3.92
CA GLN A 114 -4.64 14.75 -4.71
C GLN A 114 -5.84 14.16 -3.96
N ASN A 115 -5.60 13.25 -3.02
CA ASN A 115 -6.65 12.51 -2.32
C ASN A 115 -6.70 12.81 -0.81
N ASN A 116 -6.02 13.88 -0.36
CA ASN A 116 -5.90 14.25 1.06
C ASN A 116 -5.46 13.10 1.98
N LEU A 117 -4.58 12.22 1.48
CA LEU A 117 -4.04 11.10 2.25
C LEU A 117 -2.85 11.57 3.09
N ILE A 118 -2.72 10.96 4.26
CA ILE A 118 -1.59 11.20 5.17
C ILE A 118 -0.86 9.90 5.48
N ASP A 119 0.45 10.00 5.73
CA ASP A 119 1.19 8.92 6.36
C ASP A 119 0.86 8.92 7.87
N ILE A 120 -0.05 8.02 8.27
CA ILE A 120 -0.53 7.92 9.66
C ILE A 120 0.64 7.71 10.63
N TRP A 121 1.61 6.85 10.27
CA TRP A 121 2.73 6.56 11.15
C TRP A 121 3.60 7.80 11.35
N ARG A 122 3.93 8.51 10.27
CA ARG A 122 4.74 9.73 10.37
C ARG A 122 4.00 10.86 11.09
N SER A 123 2.70 11.01 10.88
CA SER A 123 1.87 11.98 11.61
C SER A 123 1.86 11.72 13.12
N LEU A 124 1.78 10.47 13.54
CA LEU A 124 1.78 10.09 14.96
C LEU A 124 3.20 10.12 15.59
N LYS A 125 4.25 9.94 14.79
CA LYS A 125 5.65 9.83 15.24
C LYS A 125 6.60 10.65 14.34
N PRO A 126 6.47 11.98 14.30
CA PRO A 126 7.13 12.85 13.31
C PRO A 126 8.65 12.68 13.28
N ASN A 127 9.28 12.58 14.45
CA ASN A 127 10.75 12.54 14.59
C ASN A 127 11.31 11.13 14.86
N LYS A 128 10.46 10.10 14.94
CA LYS A 128 10.93 8.75 15.27
C LYS A 128 11.54 8.09 14.03
N ARG A 129 12.72 7.52 14.20
CA ARG A 129 13.30 6.57 13.23
C ARG A 129 12.79 5.17 13.58
N GLN A 130 12.07 4.52 12.67
CA GLN A 130 11.67 3.12 12.80
C GLN A 130 12.03 2.37 11.52
N LYS A 131 12.43 1.11 11.69
CA LYS A 131 12.78 0.20 10.61
C LYS A 131 11.67 -0.84 10.46
N TYR A 132 11.17 -1.04 9.26
CA TYR A 132 10.52 -2.29 8.89
C TYR A 132 11.62 -3.19 8.28
N LYS A 133 11.92 -4.34 8.92
CA LYS A 133 12.96 -5.27 8.43
C LYS A 133 12.41 -6.00 7.20
N SER A 134 13.19 -6.09 6.12
CA SER A 134 13.00 -7.16 5.14
C SER A 134 13.42 -8.48 5.77
N LEU A 135 12.51 -9.44 5.89
CA LEU A 135 12.84 -10.81 6.26
C LEU A 135 13.64 -11.41 5.10
N ASN A 136 14.89 -11.83 5.35
CA ASN A 136 15.63 -12.66 4.41
C ASN A 136 15.02 -14.07 4.46
N ILE A 137 14.02 -14.34 3.62
CA ILE A 137 13.32 -15.64 3.59
C ILE A 137 14.07 -16.70 2.74
N HIS A 138 15.34 -16.47 2.42
CA HIS A 138 16.17 -17.41 1.66
C HIS A 138 17.48 -17.69 2.40
N GLN A 139 17.37 -18.43 3.49
CA GLN A 139 18.41 -19.34 3.96
C GLN A 139 17.68 -20.63 4.37
N ASN A 140 17.60 -21.56 3.43
CA ASN A 140 17.53 -23.02 3.59
C ASN A 140 17.64 -23.63 2.19
#